data_AF-A0A1F8WX17-F1
#
_entry.id   AF-A0A1F8WX17-F1
#
_cell.length_a   1.000
_cell.length_b   1.000
_cell.length_c   1.000
_cell.angle_alpha   90.00
_cell.angle_beta   90.00
_cell.angle_gamma   90.00
#
_symmetry.space_group_name_H-M   'P 1'
#
loop_
_entity.id
_entity.type
_entity.pdbx_description
1 polymer ?
#
loop_
_entity_poly.entity_id
_entity_poly.type
_entity_poly.pdbx_seq_one_letter_code
_entity_poly.pdbx_strand_id
1 'polypeptide(L)' 'MPAFIASQKGRSFIRWWIYGALVFPIAMPHAFLLGGVRLGGGYRSCGFCRTKVKITSPNCPRCGHEFVDL' A
#
# COMPACT_ATOMS: atom_id res chain seq x y z
N MET A 1 33.37 -30.61 -24.68
CA MET A 1 33.05 -29.22 -24.29
C MET A 1 31.53 -28.99 -24.32
N PRO A 2 30.79 -29.16 -23.20
CA PRO A 2 29.33 -28.92 -23.14
C PRO A 2 28.97 -27.42 -23.01
N ALA A 3 29.97 -26.53 -23.06
CA ALA A 3 29.82 -25.08 -22.87
C ALA A 3 28.96 -24.39 -23.96
N PHE A 4 28.78 -25.02 -25.12
CA PHE A 4 28.02 -24.44 -26.23
C PHE A 4 26.49 -24.51 -26.02
N ILE A 5 26.01 -25.46 -25.19
CA ILE A 5 24.58 -25.64 -24.87
C ILE A 5 24.12 -24.67 -23.77
N ALA A 6 25.04 -24.19 -22.93
CA ALA A 6 24.75 -23.16 -21.93
C ALA A 6 24.59 -21.76 -22.57
N SER A 7 25.34 -21.47 -23.62
CA SER A 7 25.31 -20.15 -24.29
C SER A 7 23.99 -19.91 -25.05
N GLN A 8 23.41 -20.96 -25.66
CA GLN A 8 22.12 -20.85 -26.36
C GLN A 8 20.90 -20.75 -25.42
N LYS A 9 21.08 -20.98 -24.11
CA LYS A 9 20.07 -20.77 -23.07
C LYS A 9 20.12 -19.37 -22.46
N GLY A 10 20.90 -18.45 -23.04
CA GLY A 10 20.88 -17.02 -22.75
C GLY A 10 19.75 -16.26 -23.46
N ARG A 11 18.84 -16.96 -24.16
CA ARG A 11 17.82 -16.36 -25.06
C ARG A 11 16.70 -15.59 -24.36
N SER A 12 16.76 -15.49 -23.03
CA SER A 12 15.78 -14.71 -22.29
C SER A 12 16.32 -14.05 -21.03
N PHE A 13 17.64 -14.07 -20.73
CA PHE A 13 18.12 -13.35 -19.54
C PHE A 13 17.82 -11.85 -19.63
N ILE A 14 18.20 -11.22 -20.76
CA ILE A 14 17.94 -9.80 -21.01
C ILE A 14 16.45 -9.51 -21.17
N ARG A 15 15.69 -10.38 -21.86
CA ARG A 15 14.23 -10.20 -22.02
C ARG A 15 13.50 -10.29 -20.68
N TRP A 16 13.90 -11.23 -19.83
CA TRP A 16 13.31 -11.42 -18.50
C TRP A 16 13.73 -10.29 -17.55
N TRP A 17 14.97 -9.81 -17.67
CA TRP A 17 15.45 -8.63 -16.97
C TRP A 17 14.69 -7.36 -17.36
N ILE A 18 14.48 -7.11 -18.66
CA ILE A 18 13.69 -5.98 -19.17
C ILE A 18 12.23 -6.08 -18.71
N TYR A 19 11.64 -7.28 -18.75
CA TYR A 19 10.29 -7.51 -18.25
C TYR A 19 10.17 -7.17 -16.76
N GLY A 20 11.10 -7.64 -15.94
CA GLY A 20 11.15 -7.30 -14.51
C GLY A 20 11.34 -5.80 -14.25
N ALA A 21 12.25 -5.16 -14.99
CA ALA A 21 12.53 -3.73 -14.87
C ALA A 21 11.34 -2.84 -15.27
N LEU A 22 10.57 -3.24 -16.30
CA LEU A 22 9.38 -2.51 -16.76
C LEU A 22 8.15 -2.74 -15.86
N VAL A 23 8.02 -3.93 -15.25
CA VAL A 23 6.92 -4.23 -14.33
C VAL A 23 7.09 -3.52 -12.99
N PHE A 24 8.32 -3.30 -12.52
CA PHE A 24 8.59 -2.66 -11.23
C PHE A 24 7.92 -1.29 -11.01
N PRO A 25 8.02 -0.31 -11.93
CA PRO A 25 7.36 0.99 -11.77
C PRO A 25 5.84 0.94 -11.89
N ILE A 26 5.26 -0.16 -12.39
CA ILE A 26 3.80 -0.35 -12.48
C ILE A 26 3.30 -1.09 -11.23
N ALA A 27 4.04 -2.09 -10.78
CA ALA A 27 3.73 -2.86 -9.58
C ALA A 27 3.83 -2.01 -8.31
N MET A 28 4.78 -1.06 -8.24
CA MET A 28 4.96 -0.22 -7.05
C MET A 28 3.76 0.72 -6.77
N PRO A 29 3.25 1.51 -7.74
CA PRO A 29 2.01 2.27 -7.57
C PRO A 29 0.82 1.35 -7.32
N HIS A 30 0.76 0.19 -7.97
CA HIS A 30 -0.36 -0.73 -7.80
C HIS A 30 -0.41 -1.32 -6.38
N ALA A 31 0.74 -1.72 -5.81
CA ALA A 31 0.87 -2.13 -4.42
C ALA A 31 0.58 -0.98 -3.44
N PHE A 32 0.99 0.25 -3.78
CA PHE A 32 0.67 1.44 -2.99
C PHE A 32 -0.83 1.79 -3.02
N LEU A 33 -1.51 1.58 -4.15
CA LEU A 33 -2.95 1.78 -4.27
C LEU A 33 -3.76 0.67 -3.58
N LEU A 34 -3.31 -0.58 -3.71
CA LEU A 34 -3.92 -1.74 -3.04
C LEU A 34 -3.67 -1.74 -1.52
N GLY A 35 -2.55 -1.17 -1.06
CA GLY A 35 -2.22 -0.98 0.37
C GLY A 35 -2.51 0.41 0.93
N GLY A 36 -2.94 1.37 0.10
CA GLY A 36 -3.12 2.77 0.47
C GLY A 36 -4.41 3.07 1.21
N VAL A 37 -5.33 2.10 1.30
CA VAL A 37 -6.61 2.25 2.01
C VAL A 37 -6.75 1.17 3.06
N ARG A 38 -5.99 1.35 4.15
CA ARG A 38 -6.36 1.14 5.57
C ARG A 38 -5.09 1.01 6.41
N LEU A 39 -4.33 2.10 6.51
CA LEU A 39 -3.60 2.37 7.74
C LEU A 39 -4.67 2.53 8.82
N GLY A 40 -4.90 1.49 9.63
CA GLY A 40 -5.93 1.40 10.67
C GLY A 40 -5.76 2.42 11.79
N GLY A 41 -5.94 3.69 11.45
CA GLY A 41 -5.63 4.84 12.31
C GLY A 41 -5.99 6.17 11.64
N GLY A 42 -7.09 6.23 10.88
CA GLY A 42 -7.63 7.51 10.48
C GLY A 42 -8.10 8.28 11.71
N TYR A 43 -7.79 9.58 11.76
CA TYR A 43 -8.30 10.48 12.78
C TYR A 43 -9.45 11.27 12.17
N ARG A 44 -10.60 11.31 12.85
CA ARG A 44 -11.72 12.19 12.53
C ARG A 44 -11.70 13.42 13.44
N SER A 45 -12.15 14.55 12.94
CA SER A 45 -12.36 15.73 13.78
C SER A 45 -13.72 15.66 14.45
N CYS A 46 -13.78 15.92 15.75
CA CYS A 46 -15.05 16.02 16.47
C CYS A 46 -15.84 17.26 16.01
N GLY A 47 -17.13 17.10 15.66
CA GLY A 47 -17.98 18.20 15.19
C GLY A 47 -18.26 19.30 16.22
N PHE A 48 -18.15 18.98 17.51
CA PHE A 48 -18.41 19.94 18.60
C PHE A 48 -17.15 20.70 19.02
N CYS A 49 -16.08 19.97 19.36
CA CYS A 49 -14.88 20.56 19.97
C CYS A 49 -13.69 20.70 19.01
N ARG A 50 -13.81 20.22 17.75
CA ARG A 50 -12.76 20.21 16.70
C ARG A 50 -11.44 19.52 17.05
N THR A 51 -11.38 18.78 18.16
CA THR A 51 -10.24 17.92 18.49
C THR A 51 -10.13 16.75 17.51
N LYS A 52 -8.88 16.37 17.18
CA LYS A 52 -8.61 15.16 16.39
C LYS A 52 -8.76 13.92 17.27
N VAL A 53 -9.63 13.00 16.87
CA VAL A 53 -9.96 11.76 17.61
C VAL A 53 -9.75 10.57 16.68
N LYS A 54 -9.29 9.43 17.20
CA LYS A 54 -9.18 8.21 16.40
C LYS A 54 -10.57 7.76 15.95
N ILE A 55 -10.70 7.31 14.70
CA ILE A 55 -11.97 6.81 14.14
C ILE A 55 -12.53 5.63 14.96
N THR A 56 -11.68 4.81 15.58
CA THR A 56 -12.10 3.68 16.42
C THR A 56 -12.59 4.06 17.83
N SER A 57 -12.51 5.34 18.20
CA SER A 57 -12.91 5.76 19.56
C SER A 57 -14.42 6.02 19.62
N PRO A 58 -15.16 5.39 20.56
CA PRO A 58 -16.61 5.53 20.67
C PRO A 58 -17.03 6.90 21.22
N ASN A 59 -16.12 7.63 21.86
CA ASN A 59 -16.40 8.95 22.42
C ASN A 59 -15.24 9.93 22.24
N CYS A 60 -15.53 11.22 22.35
CA CYS A 60 -14.49 12.25 22.35
C CYS A 60 -13.94 12.45 23.77
N PRO A 61 -12.61 12.36 23.99
CA PRO A 61 -12.03 12.50 25.33
C PRO A 61 -12.13 13.92 25.91
N ARG A 62 -12.41 14.94 25.08
CA ARG A 62 -12.52 16.33 25.54
C ARG A 62 -13.96 16.73 25.87
N CYS A 63 -14.94 16.32 25.05
CA CYS A 63 -16.33 16.77 25.20
C CYS A 63 -17.31 15.65 25.58
N GLY A 64 -16.89 14.38 25.61
CA GLY A 64 -17.76 13.25 25.92
C GLY A 64 -18.77 12.90 24.83
N HIS A 65 -18.77 13.61 23.69
CA HIS A 65 -19.67 13.33 22.57
C HIS A 65 -19.43 11.92 22.02
N GLU A 66 -20.48 11.11 21.96
CA GLU A 66 -20.43 9.75 21.40
C GLU A 66 -20.45 9.79 19.87
N PHE A 67 -19.74 8.86 19.24
CA PHE A 67 -19.76 8.71 17.80
C PHE A 67 -20.50 7.40 17.48
N VAL A 68 -21.69 7.50 16.91
CA VAL A 68 -22.40 6.34 16.35
C VAL A 68 -21.77 6.03 15.00
N ASP A 69 -20.88 5.05 14.99
CA ASP A 69 -20.32 4.46 13.78
C ASP A 69 -21.37 3.48 13.19
N LEU A 70 -22.05 3.91 12.12
CA LEU A 70 -23.04 3.13 11.34
C LEU A 70 -22.35 2.09 10.43
#